data_AF-A0A4Y2T7B7-F1
#
_entry.id   AF-A0A4Y2T7B7-F1
#
_cell.length_a   1.000
_cell.length_b   1.000
_cell.length_c   1.000
_cell.angle_alpha   90.00
_cell.angle_beta   90.00
_cell.angle_gamma   90.00
#
_symmetry.space_group_name_H-M   'P 1'
#
loop_
_entity.id
_entity.type
_entity.pdbx_description
1 polymer ?
#
loop_
_entity_poly.entity_id
_entity_poly.type
_entity_poly.pdbx_seq_one_letter_code
_entity_poly.pdbx_strand_id
1 'polypeptide(L)'
;MAPEFPHLIYSGNSTQIRIGLDNLYSPNSSRVRYGFEMEMFSPLTQTCSNLECKRVVNTLISDEFSPGIFSDVDILSPCSKEDNEKGSFLSWKPVAYISKEPSVANSSDVQLTSHCSSLSSTTVQSIAESFFNDQKNIVINAFNVTMGTVGDGFYPKTKYAVWSLMIGTGVSVHSKLSITTILFITIGMSALLLFFVGGAGYYAVRWCRKKDDDLLLGDASIN
;
A
#
# COMPACT_ATOMS: atom_id res chain seq x y z
N MET A 1 12.66 -9.04 1.76
CA MET A 1 11.36 -8.94 2.46
C MET A 1 11.59 -9.20 3.93
N ALA A 2 10.96 -8.41 4.80
CA ALA A 2 11.07 -8.60 6.23
C ALA A 2 10.44 -9.94 6.67
N PRO A 3 11.09 -10.72 7.55
CA PRO A 3 10.59 -12.01 8.00
C PRO A 3 9.31 -11.88 8.86
N GLU A 4 9.12 -10.72 9.48
CA GLU A 4 7.98 -10.45 10.34
C GLU A 4 6.88 -9.68 9.59
N PHE A 5 5.64 -9.91 9.99
CA PHE A 5 4.50 -9.10 9.56
C PHE A 5 4.76 -7.59 9.77
N PRO A 6 4.29 -6.72 8.84
CA PRO A 6 3.50 -7.03 7.65
C PRO A 6 4.35 -7.36 6.41
N HIS A 7 5.54 -7.94 6.58
CA HIS A 7 6.44 -8.36 5.51
C HIS A 7 6.80 -7.23 4.53
N LEU A 8 7.20 -6.07 5.05
CA LEU A 8 7.60 -4.94 4.20
C LEU A 8 8.78 -5.34 3.27
N ILE A 9 8.74 -4.86 2.03
CA ILE A 9 9.77 -5.15 1.02
C ILE A 9 10.80 -4.03 1.04
N TYR A 10 12.06 -4.39 1.28
CA TYR A 10 13.17 -3.44 1.39
C TYR A 10 14.16 -3.60 0.23
N SER A 11 14.88 -2.53 -0.07
CA SER A 11 16.07 -2.49 -0.93
C SER A 11 17.32 -2.11 -0.11
N GLY A 12 18.49 -2.10 -0.76
CA GLY A 12 19.74 -1.65 -0.13
C GLY A 12 19.75 -0.18 0.30
N ASN A 13 18.80 0.63 -0.17
CA ASN A 13 18.68 2.06 0.13
C ASN A 13 17.56 2.36 1.13
N SER A 14 17.09 1.34 1.84
CA SER A 14 15.96 1.46 2.76
C SER A 14 16.23 0.80 4.10
N THR A 15 15.69 1.41 5.15
CA THR A 15 15.76 0.95 6.54
C THR A 15 14.35 0.71 7.06
N GLN A 16 14.14 -0.42 7.69
CA GLN A 16 12.88 -0.72 8.37
C GLN A 16 12.91 -0.19 9.80
N ILE A 17 11.85 0.50 10.20
CA ILE A 17 11.64 0.98 11.57
C ILE A 17 10.37 0.33 12.12
N ARG A 18 10.46 -0.19 13.34
CA ARG A 18 9.33 -0.75 14.09
C ARG A 18 9.13 0.06 15.36
N ILE A 19 7.92 0.56 15.56
CA ILE A 19 7.55 1.34 16.74
C ILE A 19 6.53 0.54 17.52
N GLY A 20 6.89 0.16 18.75
CA GLY A 20 6.05 -0.63 19.64
C GLY A 20 5.61 0.16 20.87
N LEU A 21 4.31 0.13 21.16
CA LEU A 21 3.70 0.63 22.37
C LEU A 21 3.36 -0.57 23.26
N ASP A 22 4.17 -0.87 24.27
CA ASP A 22 3.93 -1.97 25.22
C ASP A 22 3.54 -1.41 26.59
N ASN A 23 2.34 -1.73 27.05
CA ASN A 23 1.79 -1.35 28.35
C ASN A 23 1.86 0.16 28.66
N LEU A 24 1.59 0.99 27.64
CA LEU A 24 1.56 2.44 27.80
C LEU A 24 0.35 2.88 28.64
N TYR A 25 0.53 3.87 29.51
CA TYR A 25 -0.54 4.39 30.35
C TYR A 25 -1.69 4.94 29.50
N SER A 26 -2.87 4.36 29.67
CA SER A 26 -4.12 4.85 29.08
C SER A 26 -4.98 5.49 30.18
N PRO A 27 -5.57 6.68 29.93
CA PRO A 27 -6.56 7.25 30.85
C PRO A 27 -7.76 6.29 31.01
N ASN A 28 -8.63 6.57 32.00
CA ASN A 28 -9.79 5.73 32.34
C ASN A 28 -10.93 5.80 31.30
N SER A 29 -10.58 5.62 30.03
CA SER A 29 -11.45 5.58 28.87
C SER A 29 -11.18 4.30 28.10
N SER A 30 -12.25 3.61 27.72
CA SER A 30 -12.17 2.39 26.91
C SER A 30 -11.90 2.67 25.43
N ARG A 31 -11.78 3.94 25.01
CA ARG A 31 -11.67 4.36 23.61
C ARG A 31 -10.39 5.10 23.26
N VAL A 32 -9.31 4.82 23.98
CA VAL A 32 -8.01 5.48 23.79
C VAL A 32 -7.33 4.94 22.54
N ARG A 33 -6.98 5.84 21.63
CA ARG A 33 -6.14 5.57 20.46
C ARG A 33 -4.82 6.30 20.62
N TYR A 34 -3.75 5.72 20.09
CA TYR A 34 -2.45 6.37 19.99
C TYR A 34 -2.14 6.69 18.54
N GLY A 35 -1.33 7.72 18.37
CA GLY A 35 -0.81 8.12 17.07
C GLY A 35 0.57 8.72 17.22
N PHE A 36 1.21 8.92 16.07
CA PHE A 36 2.52 9.52 15.94
C PHE A 36 2.38 10.74 15.04
N GLU A 37 2.89 11.86 15.51
CA GLU A 37 3.24 13.00 14.68
C GLU A 37 4.63 12.73 14.10
N MET A 38 4.73 12.82 12.78
CA MET A 38 5.94 12.54 12.03
C MET A 38 6.38 13.83 11.36
N GLU A 39 7.61 14.25 11.61
CA GLU A 39 8.21 15.43 10.99
C GLU A 39 9.31 15.03 10.01
N MET A 40 9.25 15.58 8.81
CA MET A 40 10.20 15.38 7.73
C MET A 40 10.92 16.68 7.43
N PHE A 41 12.24 16.65 7.55
CA PHE A 41 13.13 17.78 7.28
C PHE A 41 13.67 17.67 5.86
N SER A 42 13.63 18.75 5.09
CA SER A 42 14.11 18.77 3.71
C SER A 42 14.81 20.09 3.40
N PRO A 43 15.91 20.08 2.61
CA PRO A 43 16.59 21.31 2.23
C PRO A 43 15.70 22.15 1.30
N LEU A 44 15.67 23.45 1.53
CA LEU A 44 15.00 24.41 0.67
C LEU A 44 15.83 24.58 -0.61
N THR A 45 15.32 24.12 -1.75
CA THR A 45 15.98 24.26 -3.05
C THR A 45 15.20 25.22 -3.94
N GLN A 46 15.89 26.21 -4.53
CA GLN A 46 15.27 27.22 -5.39
C GLN A 46 14.66 26.65 -6.68
N THR A 47 15.04 25.43 -7.06
CA THR A 47 14.56 24.75 -8.27
C THR A 47 13.25 23.99 -8.06
N CYS A 48 12.73 23.95 -6.84
CA CYS A 48 11.57 23.16 -6.49
C CYS A 48 10.34 24.04 -6.26
N SER A 49 9.28 23.80 -7.04
CA SER A 49 8.02 24.54 -6.94
C SER A 49 7.07 24.00 -5.87
N ASN A 50 7.20 22.73 -5.47
CA ASN A 50 6.34 22.11 -4.46
C ASN A 50 7.15 21.74 -3.21
N LEU A 51 6.90 22.49 -2.13
CA LEU A 51 7.57 22.34 -0.83
C LEU A 51 6.82 21.40 0.12
N GLU A 52 5.60 20.97 -0.24
CA GLU A 52 4.82 20.03 0.54
C GLU A 52 5.22 18.58 0.21
N CYS A 53 5.16 17.71 1.20
CA CYS A 53 5.39 16.30 0.98
C CYS A 53 4.14 15.64 0.36
N LYS A 54 4.36 14.66 -0.52
CA LYS A 54 3.27 14.07 -1.32
C LYS A 54 2.84 12.73 -0.74
N ARG A 55 1.54 12.56 -0.48
CA ARG A 55 0.95 11.25 -0.19
C ARG A 55 0.64 10.51 -1.48
N VAL A 56 1.06 9.25 -1.55
CA VAL A 56 0.71 8.31 -2.62
C VAL A 56 0.12 7.06 -1.97
N VAL A 57 -0.95 6.52 -2.54
CA VAL A 57 -1.55 5.26 -2.09
C VAL A 57 -1.49 4.28 -3.24
N ASN A 58 -0.63 3.28 -3.09
CA ASN A 58 -0.43 2.24 -4.08
C ASN A 58 -1.36 1.07 -3.78
N THR A 59 -2.36 0.88 -4.64
CA THR A 59 -3.31 -0.25 -4.50
C THR A 59 -2.69 -1.50 -5.11
N LEU A 60 -2.68 -2.57 -4.33
CA LEU A 60 -2.11 -3.87 -4.69
C LEU A 60 -3.24 -4.79 -5.19
N ILE A 61 -2.93 -5.61 -6.19
CA ILE A 61 -3.88 -6.59 -6.75
C ILE A 61 -3.95 -7.86 -5.89
N SER A 62 -2.90 -8.14 -5.10
CA SER A 62 -2.77 -9.34 -4.29
C SER A 62 -2.18 -9.02 -2.93
N ASP A 63 -2.62 -9.78 -1.93
CA ASP A 63 -2.18 -9.76 -0.54
C ASP A 63 -1.27 -10.96 -0.21
N GLU A 64 -0.75 -11.67 -1.22
CA GLU A 64 0.09 -12.87 -1.10
C GLU A 64 1.21 -12.73 -0.04
N PHE A 65 1.79 -11.54 0.02
CA PHE A 65 2.87 -11.22 0.93
C PHE A 65 2.40 -10.57 2.23
N SER A 66 1.16 -10.13 2.31
CA SER A 66 0.60 -9.41 3.45
C SER A 66 -0.91 -9.67 3.54
N PRO A 67 -1.32 -10.84 4.03
CA PRO A 67 -2.71 -11.28 4.00
C PRO A 67 -3.70 -10.24 4.53
N GLY A 68 -4.76 -9.97 3.77
CA GLY A 68 -5.80 -8.99 4.07
C GLY A 68 -5.44 -7.53 3.75
N ILE A 69 -4.23 -7.24 3.24
CA ILE A 69 -3.76 -5.87 3.01
C ILE A 69 -3.48 -5.65 1.53
N PHE A 70 -4.28 -4.78 0.91
CA PHE A 70 -4.25 -4.50 -0.53
C PHE A 70 -3.75 -3.09 -0.85
N SER A 71 -3.01 -2.44 0.06
CA SER A 71 -2.44 -1.14 -0.23
C SER A 71 -1.17 -0.86 0.56
N ASP A 72 -0.30 -0.06 -0.06
CA ASP A 72 0.83 0.60 0.57
C ASP A 72 0.57 2.11 0.58
N VAL A 73 0.95 2.78 1.66
CA VAL A 73 0.89 4.23 1.80
C VAL A 73 2.31 4.76 1.78
N ASP A 74 2.58 5.66 0.85
CA ASP A 74 3.86 6.34 0.73
C ASP A 74 3.71 7.83 1.02
N ILE A 75 4.73 8.36 1.67
CA ILE A 75 4.97 9.78 1.84
C ILE A 75 6.30 10.09 1.16
N LEU A 76 6.24 10.85 0.07
CA LEU A 76 7.39 11.27 -0.69
C LEU A 76 7.86 12.63 -0.20
N SER A 77 9.19 12.79 -0.07
CA SER A 77 9.79 14.06 0.28
C SER A 77 9.39 15.16 -0.73
N PRO A 78 9.39 16.44 -0.32
CA PRO A 78 9.25 17.55 -1.25
C PRO A 78 10.15 17.37 -2.47
N CYS A 79 9.68 17.84 -3.63
CA CYS A 79 10.41 17.77 -4.91
C CYS A 79 10.64 16.36 -5.47
N SER A 80 10.29 15.29 -4.74
CA SER A 80 10.34 13.92 -5.25
C SER A 80 9.21 13.70 -6.26
N LYS A 81 9.52 12.93 -7.31
CA LYS A 81 8.52 12.40 -8.24
C LYS A 81 8.50 10.88 -8.08
N GLU A 82 7.32 10.28 -8.21
CA GLU A 82 7.10 8.83 -8.04
C GLU A 82 8.09 7.97 -8.85
N ASP A 83 8.35 8.35 -10.11
CA ASP A 83 9.24 7.60 -11.01
C ASP A 83 10.71 8.08 -10.99
N ASN A 84 11.07 8.99 -10.09
CA ASN A 84 12.41 9.59 -10.08
C ASN A 84 13.24 9.02 -8.92
N GLU A 85 14.44 8.55 -9.23
CA GLU A 85 15.41 8.06 -8.23
C GLU A 85 15.94 9.17 -7.31
N LYS A 86 15.54 10.42 -7.54
CA LYS A 86 15.87 11.57 -6.71
C LYS A 86 14.75 11.84 -5.72
N GLY A 87 15.00 11.53 -4.45
CA GLY A 87 14.09 11.83 -3.34
C GLY A 87 14.30 10.90 -2.16
N SER A 88 13.50 11.11 -1.12
CA SER A 88 13.35 10.18 -0.01
C SER A 88 11.90 9.78 0.12
N PHE A 89 11.64 8.58 0.63
CA PHE A 89 10.30 8.08 0.85
C PHE A 89 10.17 7.51 2.26
N LEU A 90 8.94 7.59 2.76
CA LEU A 90 8.45 6.82 3.89
C LEU A 90 7.33 5.92 3.36
N SER A 91 7.39 4.61 3.62
CA SER A 91 6.38 3.66 3.14
C SER A 91 5.89 2.76 4.26
N TRP A 92 4.59 2.52 4.34
CA TRP A 92 4.03 1.54 5.26
C TRP A 92 2.77 0.91 4.70
N LYS A 93 2.43 -0.27 5.24
CA LYS A 93 1.11 -0.87 5.07
C LYS A 93 0.16 -0.29 6.12
N PRO A 94 -1.11 0.03 5.80
CA PRO A 94 -2.05 0.72 6.70
C PRO A 94 -2.58 -0.20 7.83
N VAL A 95 -1.66 -0.87 8.53
CA VAL A 95 -1.93 -1.88 9.55
C VAL A 95 -0.94 -1.74 10.70
N ALA A 96 -1.42 -2.01 11.91
CA ALA A 96 -0.63 -2.22 13.11
C ALA A 96 -1.04 -3.55 13.74
N TYR A 97 -0.11 -4.20 14.45
CA TYR A 97 -0.37 -5.46 15.14
C TYR A 97 -0.56 -5.24 16.63
N ILE A 98 -1.66 -5.76 17.17
CA ILE A 98 -2.09 -5.51 18.55
C ILE A 98 -1.73 -6.66 19.50
N SER A 99 -0.94 -7.62 19.04
CA SER A 99 -0.41 -8.74 19.83
C SER A 99 1.08 -8.99 19.52
N LYS A 100 1.80 -9.57 20.49
CA LYS A 100 3.19 -10.04 20.31
C LYS A 100 3.29 -11.17 19.29
N GLU A 101 2.20 -11.88 19.06
CA GLU A 101 2.04 -12.84 17.96
C GLU A 101 1.24 -12.17 16.84
N PRO A 102 1.94 -11.53 15.87
CA PRO A 102 1.27 -10.79 14.81
C PRO A 102 0.54 -11.76 13.88
N SER A 103 -0.73 -11.46 13.62
CA SER A 103 -1.60 -12.20 12.71
C SER A 103 -2.66 -11.25 12.15
N VAL A 104 -3.34 -11.68 11.10
CA VAL A 104 -4.48 -10.93 10.51
C VAL A 104 -5.61 -10.74 11.52
N ALA A 105 -5.83 -11.71 12.41
CA ALA A 105 -6.85 -11.58 13.46
C ALA A 105 -6.44 -10.57 14.54
N ASN A 106 -5.13 -10.38 14.74
CA ASN A 106 -4.54 -9.47 15.71
C ASN A 106 -4.00 -8.21 15.04
N SER A 107 -4.73 -7.68 14.05
CA SER A 107 -4.40 -6.42 13.39
C SER A 107 -5.43 -5.33 13.67
N SER A 108 -4.98 -4.09 13.56
CA SER A 108 -5.77 -2.86 13.63
C SER A 108 -5.40 -1.96 12.48
N ASP A 109 -6.31 -1.11 12.01
CA ASP A 109 -5.99 -0.17 10.94
C ASP A 109 -5.04 0.93 11.44
N VAL A 110 -4.23 1.40 10.50
CA VAL A 110 -3.40 2.60 10.63
C VAL A 110 -3.88 3.63 9.63
N GLN A 111 -4.28 4.79 10.11
CA GLN A 111 -4.80 5.87 9.27
C GLN A 111 -3.91 7.10 9.36
N LEU A 112 -3.60 7.67 8.20
CA LEU A 112 -3.08 9.02 8.12
C LEU A 112 -4.23 10.00 8.33
N THR A 113 -4.21 10.73 9.45
CA THR A 113 -5.32 11.59 9.91
C THR A 113 -5.12 13.07 9.58
N SER A 114 -3.95 13.46 9.11
CA SER A 114 -3.70 14.82 8.63
C SER A 114 -3.13 14.80 7.21
N HIS A 115 -3.30 15.92 6.50
CA HIS A 115 -2.52 16.17 5.30
C HIS A 115 -1.06 16.36 5.67
N CYS A 116 -0.17 16.01 4.75
CA CYS A 116 1.21 16.43 4.88
C CYS A 116 1.31 17.89 4.51
N SER A 117 1.72 18.71 5.47
CA SER A 117 1.78 20.16 5.30
C SER A 117 3.08 20.71 5.86
N SER A 118 3.56 21.78 5.24
CA SER A 118 4.72 22.54 5.73
C SER A 118 4.38 23.24 7.04
N LEU A 119 5.25 23.12 8.04
CA LEU A 119 5.14 23.82 9.32
C LEU A 119 5.86 25.17 9.23
N SER A 120 5.17 26.22 9.66
CA SER A 120 5.80 27.54 9.81
C SER A 120 6.68 27.53 11.06
N SER A 121 8.00 27.39 10.86
CA SER A 121 9.06 27.62 11.86
C SER A 121 8.71 27.12 13.27
N THR A 122 8.74 25.80 13.46
CA THR A 122 8.83 25.21 14.79
C THR A 122 10.30 25.10 15.17
N THR A 123 10.70 25.77 16.25
CA THR A 123 12.03 25.58 16.86
C THR A 123 12.04 24.21 17.53
N VAL A 124 12.39 23.17 16.79
CA VAL A 124 12.52 21.82 17.34
C VAL A 124 14.00 21.51 17.42
N GLN A 125 14.61 21.84 18.57
CA GLN A 125 16.01 21.49 18.86
C GLN A 125 16.21 19.98 18.70
N SER A 126 16.67 19.59 17.52
CA SER A 126 16.77 18.20 17.09
C SER A 126 18.10 17.98 16.40
N ILE A 127 18.51 16.72 16.32
CA ILE A 127 19.70 16.31 15.56
C ILE A 127 19.57 16.76 14.09
N ALA A 128 18.35 16.78 13.55
CA ALA A 128 18.09 17.24 12.20
C ALA A 128 18.46 18.73 12.02
N GLU A 129 18.05 19.61 12.94
CA GLU A 129 18.44 21.03 12.88
C GLU A 129 19.97 21.21 12.92
N SER A 130 20.66 20.46 13.80
CA SER A 130 22.13 20.49 13.86
C SER A 130 22.79 19.95 12.60
N PHE A 131 22.18 18.97 11.92
CA PHE A 131 22.71 18.41 10.67
C PHE A 131 22.63 19.42 9.52
N PHE A 132 21.53 20.16 9.42
CA PHE A 132 21.32 21.13 8.34
C PHE A 132 21.97 22.50 8.61
N ASN A 133 22.36 22.81 9.85
CA ASN A 133 23.18 23.97 10.26
C ASN A 133 22.61 25.36 9.93
N ASP A 134 21.43 25.46 9.30
CA ASP A 134 20.74 26.71 8.99
C ASP A 134 19.21 26.50 8.88
N GLN A 135 18.49 26.89 9.94
CA GLN A 135 17.02 26.80 10.00
C GLN A 135 16.31 27.58 8.88
N LYS A 136 16.96 28.57 8.26
CA LYS A 136 16.35 29.37 7.18
C LYS A 136 16.29 28.63 5.85
N ASN A 137 17.05 27.56 5.71
CA ASN A 137 17.18 26.77 4.48
C ASN A 137 16.57 25.36 4.61
N ILE A 138 15.66 25.17 5.57
CA ILE A 138 14.98 23.90 5.80
C ILE A 138 13.47 24.10 5.67
N VAL A 139 12.82 23.14 5.03
CA VAL A 139 11.38 22.96 5.05
C VAL A 139 11.07 21.78 5.95
N ILE A 140 10.18 22.00 6.92
CA ILE A 140 9.68 20.95 7.81
C ILE A 140 8.27 20.64 7.36
N ASN A 141 8.00 19.38 7.03
CA ASN A 141 6.66 18.90 6.75
C ASN A 141 6.23 17.96 7.87
N ALA A 142 5.02 18.08 8.39
CA ALA A 142 4.52 17.13 9.36
C ALA A 142 3.21 16.48 8.93
N PHE A 143 3.00 15.28 9.47
CA PHE A 143 1.76 14.55 9.30
C PHE A 143 1.51 13.60 10.47
N ASN A 144 0.24 13.25 10.69
CA ASN A 144 -0.20 12.46 11.82
C ASN A 144 -0.71 11.11 11.36
N VAL A 145 -0.22 10.06 12.00
CA VAL A 145 -0.63 8.67 11.82
C VAL A 145 -1.28 8.19 13.10
N THR A 146 -2.47 7.61 13.03
CA THR A 146 -3.18 7.05 14.19
C THR A 146 -3.48 5.58 14.01
N MET A 147 -3.48 4.85 15.12
CA MET A 147 -3.79 3.43 15.20
C MET A 147 -5.14 3.22 15.88
N GLY A 148 -5.95 2.32 15.34
CA GLY A 148 -7.19 1.87 15.99
C GLY A 148 -8.42 1.96 15.09
N THR A 149 -9.18 0.88 15.01
CA THR A 149 -10.42 0.78 14.23
C THR A 149 -11.63 0.76 15.15
N VAL A 150 -12.81 1.18 14.69
CA VAL A 150 -14.03 1.00 15.49
C VAL A 150 -14.35 -0.49 15.56
N GLY A 151 -14.43 -1.05 16.78
CA GLY A 151 -14.79 -2.45 17.01
C GLY A 151 -13.64 -3.37 17.41
N ASP A 152 -12.39 -2.93 17.30
CA ASP A 152 -11.22 -3.71 17.75
C ASP A 152 -11.06 -3.71 19.29
N GLY A 153 -11.68 -2.75 19.98
CA GLY A 153 -11.59 -2.52 21.42
C GLY A 153 -10.52 -1.52 21.86
N PHE A 154 -9.91 -0.85 20.89
CA PHE A 154 -8.87 0.17 21.03
C PHE A 154 -7.63 -0.31 21.79
N TYR A 155 -6.67 0.59 22.02
CA TYR A 155 -5.43 0.24 22.72
C TYR A 155 -5.67 -0.38 24.12
N PRO A 156 -6.64 0.06 24.94
CA PRO A 156 -6.82 -0.49 26.28
C PRO A 156 -7.12 -2.00 26.35
N LYS A 157 -7.64 -2.61 25.28
CA LYS A 157 -7.97 -4.04 25.24
C LYS A 157 -6.73 -4.93 25.29
N THR A 158 -5.72 -4.62 24.49
CA THR A 158 -4.49 -5.43 24.40
C THR A 158 -3.30 -4.79 25.10
N LYS A 159 -3.34 -3.46 25.30
CA LYS A 159 -2.23 -2.63 25.78
C LYS A 159 -0.93 -2.86 25.00
N TYR A 160 -1.08 -3.22 23.73
CA TYR A 160 0.01 -3.53 22.85
C TYR A 160 -0.35 -3.10 21.43
N ALA A 161 0.56 -2.39 20.78
CA ALA A 161 0.45 -2.04 19.37
C ALA A 161 1.85 -1.91 18.77
N VAL A 162 2.08 -2.51 17.60
CA VAL A 162 3.30 -2.34 16.83
C VAL A 162 2.96 -1.89 15.43
N TRP A 163 3.54 -0.77 15.04
CA TRP A 163 3.47 -0.25 13.68
C TRP A 163 4.86 -0.33 13.03
N SER A 164 4.90 -0.74 11.78
CA SER A 164 6.14 -0.90 11.01
C SER A 164 6.09 -0.02 9.78
N LEU A 165 7.21 0.65 9.51
CA LEU A 165 7.38 1.51 8.35
C LEU A 165 8.77 1.32 7.75
N MET A 166 8.95 1.84 6.55
CA MET A 166 10.19 1.86 5.82
C MET A 166 10.57 3.29 5.50
N ILE A 167 11.82 3.65 5.72
CA ILE A 167 12.40 4.92 5.30
C ILE A 167 13.53 4.64 4.32
N GLY A 168 13.62 5.41 3.24
CA GLY A 168 14.67 5.19 2.26
C GLY A 168 14.88 6.34 1.30
N THR A 169 15.88 6.18 0.45
CA THR A 169 16.21 7.11 -0.64
C THR A 169 15.94 6.47 -1.99
N GLY A 170 15.49 7.30 -2.95
CA GLY A 170 15.10 6.87 -4.28
C GLY A 170 13.63 6.51 -4.39
N VAL A 171 13.33 5.46 -5.16
CA VAL A 171 11.96 5.03 -5.47
C VAL A 171 11.46 4.06 -4.41
N SER A 172 10.21 4.25 -3.95
CA SER A 172 9.56 3.34 -3.01
C SER A 172 9.41 1.94 -3.61
N VAL A 173 9.58 0.90 -2.79
CA VAL A 173 9.60 -0.50 -3.25
C VAL A 173 8.28 -1.17 -2.89
N HIS A 174 7.53 -1.58 -3.91
CA HIS A 174 6.23 -2.23 -3.74
C HIS A 174 6.26 -3.72 -4.05
N SER A 175 5.31 -4.45 -3.47
CA SER A 175 5.10 -5.86 -3.80
C SER A 175 4.57 -6.01 -5.21
N LYS A 176 5.35 -6.70 -6.04
CA LYS A 176 4.90 -7.19 -7.36
C LYS A 176 4.18 -8.51 -7.18
N LEU A 177 3.36 -8.88 -8.17
CA LEU A 177 2.76 -10.21 -8.21
C LEU A 177 3.85 -11.28 -8.27
N SER A 178 3.70 -12.33 -7.48
CA SER A 178 4.56 -13.50 -7.57
C SER A 178 4.40 -14.21 -8.91
N ILE A 179 5.46 -14.88 -9.34
CA ILE A 179 5.47 -15.70 -10.56
C ILE A 179 4.37 -16.77 -10.47
N THR A 180 4.15 -17.36 -9.29
CA THR A 180 3.12 -18.37 -9.07
C THR A 180 1.72 -17.80 -9.30
N THR A 181 1.43 -16.63 -8.75
CA THR A 181 0.15 -15.93 -8.93
C THR A 181 -0.07 -15.59 -10.41
N ILE A 182 0.97 -15.09 -11.10
CA ILE A 182 0.91 -14.82 -12.54
C ILE A 182 0.60 -16.10 -13.32
N LEU A 183 1.24 -17.24 -12.99
CA LEU A 183 0.98 -18.53 -13.65
C LEU A 183 -0.47 -19.01 -13.48
N PHE A 184 -1.05 -18.89 -12.29
CA PHE A 184 -2.45 -19.27 -12.08
C PHE A 184 -3.40 -18.39 -12.88
N ILE A 185 -3.16 -17.07 -12.90
CA ILE A 185 -3.98 -16.13 -13.70
C ILE A 185 -3.86 -16.45 -15.19
N THR A 186 -2.65 -16.70 -15.70
CA THR A 186 -2.44 -16.98 -17.14
C THR A 186 -3.04 -18.32 -17.56
N ILE A 187 -2.89 -19.38 -16.77
CA ILE A 187 -3.50 -20.70 -17.03
C ILE A 187 -5.03 -20.59 -16.99
N GLY A 188 -5.58 -19.96 -15.94
CA GLY A 188 -7.03 -19.77 -15.80
C GLY A 188 -7.62 -18.98 -16.97
N MET A 189 -6.97 -17.87 -17.35
CA MET A 189 -7.41 -17.04 -18.47
C MET A 189 -7.32 -17.79 -19.81
N SER A 190 -6.25 -18.57 -20.02
CA SER A 190 -6.07 -19.36 -21.25
C SER A 190 -7.14 -20.44 -21.38
N ALA A 191 -7.47 -21.14 -20.29
CA ALA A 191 -8.52 -22.16 -20.29
C ALA A 191 -9.90 -21.57 -20.62
N LEU A 192 -10.24 -20.41 -20.03
CA LEU A 192 -11.48 -19.70 -20.34
C LEU A 192 -11.53 -19.27 -21.81
N LEU A 193 -10.45 -18.71 -22.35
CA LEU A 193 -10.36 -18.30 -23.76
C LEU A 193 -10.55 -19.49 -24.71
N LEU A 194 -9.89 -20.63 -24.43
CA LEU A 194 -10.07 -21.85 -25.23
C LEU A 194 -11.51 -22.37 -25.19
N PHE A 195 -12.16 -22.29 -24.03
CA PHE A 195 -13.57 -22.67 -23.89
C PHE A 195 -14.49 -21.77 -24.72
N PHE A 196 -14.31 -20.45 -24.66
CA PHE A 196 -15.12 -19.50 -25.45
C PHE A 196 -14.88 -19.63 -26.95
N VAL A 197 -13.62 -19.69 -27.39
CA VAL A 197 -13.29 -19.81 -28.82
C VAL A 197 -13.72 -21.17 -29.37
N GLY A 198 -13.47 -22.25 -28.63
CA GLY A 198 -13.92 -23.59 -28.98
C GLY A 198 -15.44 -23.70 -29.04
N GLY A 199 -16.13 -23.14 -28.06
CA GLY A 199 -17.60 -23.08 -28.02
C GLY A 199 -18.20 -22.26 -29.17
N ALA A 200 -17.64 -21.09 -29.46
CA ALA A 200 -18.06 -20.25 -30.58
C ALA A 200 -17.80 -20.93 -31.93
N GLY A 201 -16.63 -21.58 -32.10
CA GLY A 201 -16.31 -22.36 -33.29
C GLY A 201 -17.27 -23.53 -33.49
N TYR A 202 -17.53 -24.30 -32.43
CA TYR A 202 -18.52 -25.38 -32.46
C TYR A 202 -19.92 -24.88 -32.82
N TYR A 203 -20.35 -23.77 -32.20
CA TYR A 203 -21.65 -23.17 -32.48
C TYR A 203 -21.75 -22.69 -33.94
N ALA A 204 -20.71 -22.03 -34.46
CA ALA A 204 -20.65 -21.58 -35.85
C ALA A 204 -20.74 -22.75 -36.84
N VAL A 205 -19.99 -23.83 -36.60
CA VAL A 205 -20.05 -25.05 -37.44
C VAL A 205 -21.45 -25.67 -37.39
N ARG A 206 -22.06 -25.77 -36.20
CA ARG A 206 -23.41 -26.30 -36.06
C ARG A 206 -24.45 -25.42 -36.77
N TRP A 207 -24.29 -24.10 -36.73
CA TRP A 207 -25.18 -23.18 -37.42
C TRP A 207 -25.06 -23.31 -38.94
N CYS A 208 -23.85 -23.38 -39.48
CA CYS A 208 -23.67 -23.60 -40.92
C CYS A 208 -24.30 -24.92 -41.37
N ARG A 209 -24.07 -26.02 -40.64
CA ARG A 209 -24.66 -27.33 -40.98
C ARG A 209 -26.18 -27.35 -40.98
N LYS A 210 -26.82 -26.68 -40.02
CA LYS A 210 -28.30 -26.56 -40.01
C LYS A 210 -28.85 -25.89 -41.26
N LYS A 211 -28.17 -24.86 -41.78
CA LYS A 211 -28.60 -24.18 -43.02
C LYS A 211 -28.48 -25.10 -44.23
N ASP A 212 -27.43 -25.91 -44.29
CA ASP A 212 -27.24 -26.88 -45.37
C ASP A 212 -28.33 -27.97 -45.34
N ASP A 213 -28.67 -28.48 -44.16
CA ASP A 213 -29.74 -29.48 -43.98
C ASP A 213 -31.13 -28.92 -44.35
N ASP A 214 -31.44 -27.67 -43.99
CA ASP A 214 -32.71 -27.00 -44.33
C ASP A 214 -32.84 -26.74 -45.84
N LEU A 215 -31.75 -26.44 -46.55
CA LEU A 215 -31.74 -26.26 -48.00
C LEU A 215 -32.02 -27.58 -48.74
N LEU A 216 -31.46 -28.69 -48.27
CA LEU A 216 -31.66 -30.02 -48.86
C LEU A 216 -33.09 -30.55 -48.66
N LEU A 217 -33.73 -30.23 -47.54
CA LEU A 217 -35.13 -30.59 -47.28
C LEU A 217 -36.13 -29.70 -48.02
N GLY A 218 -35.78 -28.43 -48.29
CA GLY A 218 -36.58 -27.51 -49.11
C GLY A 218 -36.76 -28.01 -50.55
N ASP A 219 -35.67 -28.41 -51.21
CA ASP A 219 -35.70 -28.94 -52.59
C ASP A 219 -36.42 -30.29 -52.70
N ALA A 220 -36.38 -31.12 -51.65
CA ALA A 220 -37.07 -32.41 -51.63
C ALA A 220 -38.62 -32.30 -51.53
N SER A 221 -39.15 -31.12 -51.20
CA SER A 221 -40.59 -30.87 -51.04
C SER A 221 -41.29 -30.31 -52.28
N ILE A 222 -40.55 -30.07 -53.38
CA ILE A 222 -41.05 -29.46 -54.63
C ILE A 222 -41.22 -30.49 -55.77
N ASN A 223 -41.22 -31.79 -55.47
CA ASN A 223 -41.61 -32.85 -56.40
C ASN A 223 -42.81 -33.63 -55.85
#